data_AF-A0A838JXZ3-F1
#
_entry.id   AF-A0A838JXZ3-F1
#
_cell.length_a   1.000
_cell.length_b   1.000
_cell.length_c   1.000
_cell.angle_alpha   90.00
_cell.angle_beta   90.00
_cell.angle_gamma   90.00
#
_symmetry.space_group_name_H-M   'P 1'
#
loop_
_entity.id
_entity.type
_entity.pdbx_description
1 polymer ?
#
loop_
_entity_poly.entity_id
_entity_poly.type
_entity_poly.pdbx_seq_one_letter_code
_entity_poly.pdbx_strand_id
1 'polypeptide(L)'
;MEPVRPAQLRTAARIADALVYAVGLAGVVAGALLLRRGDIGFAIVAWCLTFVAGAGLRLAAWLTRGVADLLERQTRIEEGITDLRTERVARDREAAPPDPYGRWGSGWH
;
A
#
# COMPACT_ATOMS: atom_id res chain seq x y z
N MET A 1 -2.53 5.24 -17.46
CA MET A 1 -1.87 5.12 -16.15
C MET A 1 -2.31 3.79 -15.57
N GLU A 2 -1.39 2.86 -15.38
CA GLU A 2 -1.70 1.49 -14.95
C GLU A 2 -2.12 1.47 -13.47
N PRO A 3 -3.21 0.79 -13.08
CA PRO A 3 -3.68 0.80 -11.70
C PRO A 3 -2.68 0.09 -10.79
N VAL A 4 -2.10 0.85 -9.86
CA VAL A 4 -1.11 0.36 -8.89
C VAL A 4 -1.80 -0.60 -7.92
N ARG A 5 -1.35 -1.86 -7.86
CA ARG A 5 -1.97 -2.89 -7.00
C ARG A 5 -1.44 -2.78 -5.57
N PRO A 6 -2.28 -2.95 -4.54
CA PRO A 6 -1.88 -2.84 -3.13
C PRO A 6 -0.76 -3.82 -2.72
N ALA A 7 -0.67 -4.98 -3.39
CA ALA A 7 0.43 -5.92 -3.20
C ALA A 7 1.80 -5.35 -3.61
N GLN A 8 1.86 -4.53 -4.65
CA GLN A 8 3.12 -3.89 -5.10
C GLN A 8 3.58 -2.84 -4.10
N LEU A 9 2.65 -2.12 -3.46
CA LEU A 9 2.97 -1.13 -2.43
C LEU A 9 3.52 -1.77 -1.15
N ARG A 10 2.98 -2.93 -0.73
CA ARG A 10 3.55 -3.70 0.40
C ARG A 10 4.95 -4.22 0.11
N THR A 11 5.20 -4.70 -1.11
CA THR A 11 6.53 -5.14 -1.54
C THR A 11 7.51 -3.97 -1.59
N ALA A 12 7.09 -2.83 -2.14
CA ALA A 12 7.90 -1.61 -2.14
C ALA A 12 8.23 -1.13 -0.72
N ALA A 13 7.28 -1.18 0.22
CA ALA A 13 7.51 -0.84 1.61
C ALA A 13 8.53 -1.77 2.29
N ARG A 14 8.46 -3.09 2.04
CA ARG A 14 9.45 -4.04 2.57
C ARG A 14 10.84 -3.83 2.00
N ILE A 15 10.93 -3.55 0.70
CA ILE A 15 12.21 -3.26 0.05
C ILE A 15 12.79 -1.96 0.60
N ALA A 16 11.96 -0.94 0.80
CA ALA A 16 12.38 0.32 1.42
C ALA A 16 12.93 0.09 2.85
N ASP A 17 12.23 -0.70 3.68
CA ASP A 17 12.73 -1.06 5.02
C ASP A 17 14.07 -1.81 4.96
N ALA A 18 14.21 -2.79 4.06
CA ALA A 18 15.47 -3.52 3.91
C ALA A 18 16.63 -2.61 3.49
N LEU A 19 16.35 -1.65 2.60
CA LEU A 19 17.33 -0.64 2.17
C LEU A 19 17.73 0.30 3.31
N VAL A 20 16.81 0.67 4.22
CA VAL A 20 17.16 1.44 5.43
C VAL A 20 18.23 0.71 6.25
N TYR A 21 18.02 -0.58 6.51
CA TYR A 21 18.95 -1.38 7.30
C TYR A 21 20.32 -1.53 6.62
N ALA A 22 20.33 -1.77 5.31
CA ALA A 22 21.56 -1.89 4.53
C ALA A 22 22.36 -0.57 4.53
N VAL A 23 21.69 0.57 4.33
CA VAL A 23 22.33 1.90 4.35
C VAL A 23 22.87 2.23 5.74
N GLY A 24 22.11 1.92 6.80
CA GLY A 24 22.54 2.13 8.18
C GLY A 24 23.81 1.32 8.50
N LEU A 25 23.84 0.03 8.16
CA LEU A 25 25.02 -0.83 8.35
C LEU A 25 26.23 -0.33 7.55
N ALA A 26 26.02 0.04 6.28
CA ALA A 26 27.08 0.60 5.44
C ALA A 26 27.66 1.89 6.04
N GLY A 27 26.82 2.78 6.58
CA GLY A 27 27.25 4.01 7.23
C GLY A 27 28.06 3.77 8.51
N VAL A 28 27.65 2.83 9.36
CA VAL A 28 28.39 2.45 10.57
C VAL A 28 29.76 1.88 10.22
N VAL A 29 29.83 0.98 9.23
CA VAL A 29 31.08 0.36 8.79
C VAL A 29 32.02 1.38 8.14
N ALA A 30 31.51 2.24 7.24
CA ALA A 30 32.29 3.28 6.60
C ALA A 30 32.83 4.31 7.61
N GLY A 31 31.99 4.77 8.53
CA GLY A 31 32.38 5.71 9.59
C GLY A 31 33.47 5.14 10.51
N ALA A 32 33.35 3.86 10.90
CA ALA A 32 34.35 3.19 11.73
C ALA A 32 35.71 3.04 11.02
N LEU A 33 35.70 2.72 9.71
CA LEU A 33 36.91 2.63 8.90
C LEU A 33 37.62 3.98 8.75
N LEU A 34 36.85 5.06 8.60
CA LEU A 34 37.35 6.42 8.49
C LEU A 34 37.91 6.97 9.81
N LEU A 35 37.23 6.71 10.93
CA LEU A 35 37.74 7.03 12.26
C LEU A 35 39.10 6.35 12.52
N ARG A 36 39.25 5.10 12.08
CA ARG A 36 40.50 4.33 12.22
C ARG A 36 41.67 4.92 11.42
N ARG A 37 41.41 5.73 10.39
CA ARG A 37 42.43 6.41 9.58
C ARG A 37 42.78 7.82 10.08
N GLY A 38 42.08 8.33 11.10
CA GLY A 38 42.31 9.68 11.64
C GLY A 38 41.63 10.81 10.88
N ASP A 39 40.88 10.51 9.82
CA ASP A 39 40.17 11.50 8.98
C ASP A 39 38.77 11.82 9.55
N ILE A 40 38.76 12.52 10.68
CA ILE A 40 37.53 12.80 11.46
C ILE A 40 36.52 13.62 10.64
N GLY A 41 36.98 14.60 9.84
CA GLY A 41 36.09 15.45 9.03
C GLY A 41 35.32 14.64 7.98
N PHE A 42 36.00 13.74 7.29
CA PHE A 42 35.40 12.89 6.27
C PHE A 42 34.51 11.80 6.90
N ALA A 43 34.84 11.34 8.11
CA ALA A 43 33.98 10.46 8.90
C ALA A 43 32.64 11.13 9.24
N ILE A 44 32.66 12.39 9.68
CA ILE A 44 31.43 13.15 10.01
C ILE A 44 30.56 13.33 8.77
N VAL A 45 31.14 13.70 7.63
CA VAL A 45 30.39 13.86 6.37
C VAL A 45 29.74 12.54 5.94
N ALA A 46 30.48 11.43 6.00
CA ALA A 46 29.95 10.10 5.70
C ALA A 46 28.82 9.71 6.67
N TRP A 47 28.95 10.05 7.94
CA TRP A 47 27.94 9.80 8.96
C TRP A 47 26.68 10.63 8.73
N CYS A 48 26.81 11.93 8.41
CA CYS A 48 25.69 12.79 8.06
C CYS A 48 24.98 12.32 6.78
N LEU A 49 25.72 11.93 5.73
CA LEU A 49 25.13 11.45 4.47
C LEU A 49 24.33 10.16 4.67
N THR A 50 24.89 9.21 5.40
CA THR A 50 24.21 7.93 5.69
C THR A 50 23.02 8.14 6.63
N PHE A 51 23.11 9.07 7.57
CA PHE A 51 21.98 9.47 8.41
C PHE A 51 20.85 10.09 7.61
N VAL A 52 21.14 11.06 6.72
CA VAL A 52 20.15 11.71 5.85
C VAL A 52 19.50 10.70 4.90
N ALA A 53 20.29 9.83 4.28
CA ALA A 53 19.78 8.76 3.44
C ALA A 53 18.86 7.82 4.23
N GLY A 54 19.29 7.37 5.42
CA GLY A 54 18.49 6.52 6.30
C GLY A 54 17.19 7.17 6.76
N ALA A 55 17.23 8.46 7.13
CA ALA A 55 16.05 9.23 7.50
C ALA A 55 15.08 9.39 6.32
N GLY A 56 15.59 9.69 5.12
CA GLY A 56 14.79 9.80 3.91
C GLY A 56 14.09 8.49 3.55
N LEU A 57 14.82 7.37 3.60
CA LEU A 57 14.27 6.03 3.38
C LEU A 57 13.22 5.65 4.44
N ARG A 58 13.44 6.01 5.72
CA ARG A 58 12.46 5.80 6.81
C ARG A 58 11.16 6.56 6.56
N LEU A 59 11.28 7.80 6.08
CA LEU A 59 10.14 8.66 5.76
C LEU A 59 9.35 8.12 4.56
N ALA A 60 10.06 7.64 3.52
CA ALA A 60 9.45 6.96 2.38
C ALA A 60 8.73 5.65 2.78
N ALA A 61 9.31 4.86 3.70
CA ALA A 61 8.67 3.65 4.23
C ALA A 61 7.38 3.98 5.01
N TRP A 62 7.37 5.08 5.78
CA TRP A 62 6.17 5.57 6.45
C TRP A 62 5.07 6.00 5.47
N LEU A 63 5.44 6.78 4.46
CA LEU A 63 4.50 7.24 3.42
C LEU A 63 3.89 6.06 2.66
N THR A 64 4.71 5.09 2.25
CA THR A 64 4.23 3.90 1.52
C THR A 64 3.28 3.05 2.36
N ARG A 65 3.55 2.88 3.67
CA ARG A 65 2.60 2.22 4.58
C ARG A 65 1.29 3.00 4.72
N GLY A 66 1.36 4.32 4.88
CA GLY A 66 0.16 5.16 4.96
C GLY A 66 -0.71 5.08 3.71
N VAL A 67 -0.09 5.06 2.53
CA VAL A 67 -0.80 4.87 1.25
C VAL A 67 -1.40 3.46 1.15
N ALA A 68 -0.68 2.42 1.58
CA ALA A 68 -1.21 1.06 1.58
C ALA A 68 -2.45 0.92 2.48
N ASP A 69 -2.42 1.51 3.69
CA ASP A 69 -3.56 1.51 4.62
C ASP A 69 -4.76 2.28 4.04
N LEU A 70 -4.51 3.41 3.36
CA LEU A 70 -5.56 4.18 2.69
C LEU A 70 -6.25 3.38 1.59
N LEU A 71 -5.47 2.71 0.74
CA LEU A 71 -6.02 1.89 -0.33
C LEU A 71 -6.80 0.70 0.21
N GLU A 72 -6.32 0.05 1.27
CA GLU A 72 -7.04 -1.04 1.92
C GLU A 72 -8.38 -0.59 2.50
N ARG A 73 -8.42 0.62 3.09
CA ARG A 73 -9.69 1.24 3.54
C ARG A 73 -10.62 1.53 2.38
N GLN A 74 -10.12 2.05 1.26
CA GLN A 74 -10.94 2.31 0.08
C GLN A 74 -11.54 1.03 -0.50
N THR A 75 -10.75 -0.03 -0.67
CA THR A 75 -11.24 -1.32 -1.16
C THR A 75 -12.33 -1.88 -0.25
N ARG A 76 -12.15 -1.80 1.08
CA ARG A 76 -13.18 -2.25 2.04
C ARG A 76 -14.49 -1.44 1.93
N ILE A 77 -14.39 -0.14 1.67
CA ILE A 77 -15.57 0.72 1.48
C ILE A 77 -16.29 0.36 0.16
N GLU A 78 -15.55 0.13 -0.92
CA GLU A 78 -16.12 -0.29 -2.21
C GLU A 78 -16.83 -1.65 -2.11
N GLU A 79 -16.23 -2.62 -1.42
CA GLU A 79 -16.84 -3.91 -1.13
C GLU A 79 -18.14 -3.74 -0.33
N GLY A 80 -18.10 -2.95 0.76
CA GLY A 80 -19.29 -2.68 1.57
C GLY A 80 -20.42 -1.99 0.80
N ILE A 81 -20.12 -1.07 -0.11
CA ILE A 81 -21.12 -0.43 -0.98
C ILE A 81 -21.73 -1.46 -1.96
N THR A 82 -20.90 -2.36 -2.49
CA THR A 82 -21.35 -3.39 -3.43
C THR A 82 -22.27 -4.39 -2.75
N ASP A 83 -21.96 -4.80 -1.52
CA ASP A 83 -22.80 -5.68 -0.72
C ASP A 83 -24.13 -5.02 -0.39
N LEU A 84 -24.12 -3.77 0.11
CA LEU A 84 -25.34 -3.01 0.40
C LEU A 84 -26.23 -2.83 -0.85
N ARG A 85 -25.63 -2.60 -2.02
CA ARG A 85 -26.36 -2.50 -3.27
C ARG A 85 -27.00 -3.84 -3.64
N THR A 86 -26.27 -4.94 -3.48
CA THR A 86 -26.74 -6.29 -3.80
C THR A 86 -27.89 -6.70 -2.88
N GLU A 87 -27.76 -6.44 -1.58
CA GLU A 87 -28.79 -6.67 -0.58
C GLU A 87 -30.05 -5.85 -0.89
N ARG A 88 -29.89 -4.59 -1.28
CA ARG A 88 -31.02 -3.74 -1.68
C ARG A 88 -31.74 -4.25 -2.93
N VAL A 89 -31.00 -4.69 -3.95
CA VAL A 89 -31.58 -5.30 -5.16
C VAL A 89 -32.31 -6.60 -4.83
N ALA A 90 -31.78 -7.42 -3.93
CA ALA A 90 -32.46 -8.65 -3.48
C ALA A 90 -33.78 -8.31 -2.75
N ARG A 91 -33.74 -7.33 -1.84
CA ARG A 91 -34.93 -6.85 -1.13
C ARG A 91 -36.00 -6.26 -2.05
N ASP A 92 -35.59 -5.48 -3.05
CA ASP A 92 -36.50 -4.90 -4.04
C ASP A 92 -37.15 -5.98 -4.92
N ARG A 93 -36.44 -7.09 -5.20
CA ARG A 93 -37.01 -8.26 -5.90
C ARG A 93 -38.02 -9.03 -5.05
N GLU A 94 -37.77 -9.18 -3.75
CA GLU A 94 -38.71 -9.84 -2.83
C GLU A 94 -39.96 -8.98 -2.57
N ALA A 95 -39.80 -7.66 -2.59
CA ALA A 95 -40.92 -6.71 -2.46
C ALA A 95 -41.71 -6.52 -3.77
N ALA A 96 -41.23 -7.07 -4.89
CA ALA A 96 -41.93 -6.99 -6.16
C ALA A 96 -43.21 -7.85 -6.10
N PRO A 97 -44.40 -7.28 -6.40
CA PRO A 97 -45.63 -8.06 -6.44
C PRO A 97 -45.52 -9.16 -7.50
N PRO A 98 -46.10 -10.35 -7.26
CA PRO A 98 -46.06 -11.46 -8.21
C PRO A 98 -46.62 -11.01 -9.55
N ASP A 99 -45.80 -11.09 -10.60
CA ASP A 99 -46.17 -10.68 -11.96
C ASP A 99 -47.36 -11.53 -12.45
N PRO A 100 -48.56 -10.92 -12.60
CA PRO A 100 -49.74 -11.66 -13.03
C PRO A 100 -49.69 -12.08 -14.50
N TYR A 101 -48.71 -11.61 -15.29
CA TYR A 101 -48.60 -11.86 -16.72
C TYR A 101 -47.48 -12.85 -17.10
N GLY A 102 -46.59 -13.24 -16.17
CA GLY A 102 -45.45 -14.13 -16.45
C GLY A 102 -45.79 -15.55 -16.91
N ARG A 103 -47.06 -15.98 -16.79
CA ARG A 103 -47.52 -17.33 -17.17
C ARG A 103 -47.96 -17.45 -18.64
N TRP A 104 -48.22 -16.35 -19.34
CA TRP A 104 -48.92 -16.38 -20.64
C TRP A 104 -48.01 -16.19 -21.88
N GLY A 105 -46.68 -16.06 -21.70
CA GLY A 105 -45.76 -15.63 -22.77
C GLY A 105 -44.92 -16.71 -23.47
N SER A 106 -45.01 -18.00 -23.12
CA SER A 106 -44.07 -19.03 -23.63
C SER A 106 -44.59 -19.90 -24.79
N GLY A 107 -45.63 -19.47 -25.52
CA GLY A 107 -46.27 -20.31 -26.53
C GLY A 107 -46.84 -19.57 -27.73
N TRP A 108 -46.00 -18.86 -28.49
CA TRP A 108 -46.29 -18.50 -29.89
C TRP A 108 -44.98 -18.51 -30.70
N HIS A 109 -44.57 -19.72 -31.08
CA HIS A 109 -43.70 -19.99 -32.23
C HIS A 109 -44.44 -20.96 -33.14
#